data_AF-A0A3P9CNA3-F1
#
_entry.id   AF-A0A3P9CNA3-F1
#
_cell.length_a   1.000
_cell.length_b   1.000
_cell.length_c   1.000
_cell.angle_alpha   90.00
_cell.angle_beta   90.00
_cell.angle_gamma   90.00
#
_symmetry.space_group_name_H-M   'P 1'
#
loop_
_entity.id
_entity.type
_entity.pdbx_description
1 polymer ?
#
loop_
_entity_poly.entity_id
_entity_poly.type
_entity_poly.pdbx_seq_one_letter_code
_entity_poly.pdbx_strand_id
1 'polypeptide(L)'
;LRQSHQTQTTCWDHPKMTELYQSLADLNNVRFSAYRTAMKIRRLQKALCLDLLDLSVAQNTFEQHKLTNNNQLLTVPDVINCLTSIYDGLEQEHKDLVNVPLCVDMCLNWLLNVYDTGRSGKIRVLSMKIGLLSLSKGHLEEKYKYLFSQVASAGDTCDQRQLGLLLHEAIQIPRQLGEVAAFGGSNIEPSVRSCFQHVCSHRNTQTCAFNTSH
;
A
#
# COMPACT_ATOMS: atom_id res chain seq x y z
N LEU A 1 10.85 14.42 13.29
CA LEU A 1 10.43 14.94 14.60
C LEU A 1 9.79 16.32 14.39
N ARG A 2 8.46 16.44 14.48
CA ARG A 2 7.81 17.77 14.53
C ARG A 2 7.42 18.02 15.99
N GLN A 3 7.83 19.16 16.54
CA GLN A 3 7.42 19.59 17.88
C GLN A 3 6.01 20.18 17.80
N SER A 4 5.09 19.67 18.62
CA SER A 4 3.84 20.37 18.90
C SER A 4 4.10 21.44 19.96
N HIS A 5 4.11 22.71 19.57
CA HIS A 5 4.39 23.82 20.48
C HIS A 5 3.34 24.01 21.60
N GLN A 6 2.14 23.42 21.45
CA GLN A 6 1.07 23.49 22.46
C GLN A 6 1.15 22.39 23.53
N THR A 7 1.70 21.21 23.20
CA THR A 7 1.69 20.05 24.10
C THR A 7 3.07 19.66 24.62
N GLN A 8 4.14 20.32 24.16
CA GLN A 8 5.54 19.97 24.48
C GLN A 8 5.89 18.50 24.21
N THR A 9 5.14 17.84 23.33
CA THR A 9 5.37 16.45 22.94
C THR A 9 6.04 16.39 21.57
N THR A 10 6.99 15.47 21.42
CA THR A 10 7.55 15.08 20.13
C THR A 10 6.69 13.96 19.55
N CYS A 11 6.00 14.24 18.44
CA CYS A 11 5.22 13.22 17.74
C CYS A 11 5.88 12.90 16.39
N TRP A 12 5.90 11.60 16.05
CA TRP A 12 6.28 11.15 14.71
C TRP A 12 5.15 11.34 13.71
N ASP A 13 3.91 11.33 14.20
CA ASP A 13 2.72 11.50 13.38
C ASP A 13 2.41 12.97 13.13
N HIS A 14 2.05 13.26 11.88
CA HIS A 14 1.47 14.54 11.53
C HIS A 14 0.15 14.73 12.30
N PRO A 15 -0.18 15.90 12.88
CA PRO A 15 -1.41 16.08 13.66
C PRO A 15 -2.68 15.62 12.95
N LYS A 16 -2.84 15.99 11.67
CA LYS A 16 -3.94 15.51 10.82
C LYS A 16 -3.97 13.98 10.62
N MET A 17 -2.82 13.32 10.65
CA MET A 17 -2.75 11.85 10.59
C MET A 17 -3.24 11.24 11.90
N THR A 18 -2.86 11.82 13.05
CA THR A 18 -3.37 11.40 14.37
C THR A 18 -4.89 11.57 14.45
N GLU A 19 -5.41 12.73 14.03
CA GLU A 19 -6.85 12.99 13.95
C GLU A 19 -7.56 12.00 13.02
N LEU A 20 -6.96 11.70 11.86
CA LEU A 20 -7.48 10.70 10.92
C LEU A 20 -7.59 9.33 11.58
N TYR A 21 -6.52 8.82 12.21
CA TYR A 21 -6.54 7.53 12.91
C TYR A 21 -7.56 7.50 14.06
N GLN A 22 -7.69 8.59 14.82
CA GLN A 22 -8.71 8.70 15.87
C GLN A 22 -10.12 8.59 15.27
N SER A 23 -10.39 9.28 14.16
CA SER A 23 -11.69 9.17 13.46
C SER A 23 -11.99 7.77 12.94
N LEU A 24 -10.98 6.92 12.68
CA LEU A 24 -11.22 5.54 12.26
C LEU A 24 -11.86 4.71 13.37
N ALA A 25 -11.74 5.11 14.64
CA ALA A 25 -12.33 4.42 15.77
C ALA A 25 -13.87 4.44 15.74
N ASP A 26 -14.46 5.46 15.10
CA ASP A 26 -15.92 5.57 14.94
C ASP A 26 -16.51 4.40 14.13
N LEU A 27 -15.68 3.73 13.33
CA LEU A 27 -16.07 2.58 12.52
C LEU A 27 -15.98 1.24 13.28
N ASN A 28 -15.52 1.23 14.54
CA ASN A 28 -15.34 0.00 15.32
C ASN A 28 -16.64 -0.76 15.59
N ASN A 29 -17.79 -0.08 15.53
CA ASN A 29 -19.11 -0.68 15.70
C ASN A 29 -19.58 -1.49 14.48
N VAL A 30 -18.90 -1.40 13.33
CA VAL A 30 -19.24 -2.17 12.13
C VAL A 30 -18.97 -3.65 12.40
N ARG A 31 -20.04 -4.47 12.41
CA ARG A 31 -20.00 -5.88 12.82
C ARG A 31 -19.10 -6.76 11.94
N PHE A 32 -19.21 -6.62 10.62
CA PHE A 32 -18.43 -7.43 9.69
C PHE A 32 -17.02 -6.84 9.52
N SER A 33 -16.01 -7.60 9.92
CA SER A 33 -14.61 -7.14 9.94
C SER A 33 -14.10 -6.68 8.58
N ALA A 34 -14.34 -7.45 7.52
CA ALA A 34 -13.92 -7.07 6.16
C ALA A 34 -14.51 -5.72 5.73
N TYR A 35 -15.80 -5.48 6.00
CA TYR A 35 -16.46 -4.20 5.69
C TYR A 35 -15.94 -3.06 6.57
N ARG A 36 -15.72 -3.33 7.86
CA ARG A 36 -15.12 -2.35 8.78
C ARG A 36 -13.74 -1.91 8.29
N THR A 37 -12.87 -2.86 7.97
CA THR A 37 -11.54 -2.57 7.42
C THR A 37 -11.64 -1.83 6.09
N ALA A 38 -12.54 -2.25 5.19
CA ALA A 38 -12.75 -1.56 3.91
C ALA A 38 -13.20 -0.10 4.10
N MET A 39 -14.10 0.17 5.06
CA MET A 39 -14.53 1.53 5.39
C MET A 39 -13.39 2.37 5.97
N LYS A 40 -12.56 1.78 6.86
CA LYS A 40 -11.37 2.43 7.40
C LYS A 40 -10.37 2.76 6.29
N ILE A 41 -10.07 1.80 5.41
CA ILE A 41 -9.21 2.00 4.23
C ILE A 41 -9.80 3.07 3.31
N ARG A 42 -11.11 3.08 3.05
CA ARG A 42 -11.76 4.09 2.20
C ARG A 42 -11.63 5.50 2.78
N ARG A 43 -11.77 5.67 4.10
CA ARG A 43 -11.59 6.96 4.76
C ARG A 43 -10.13 7.43 4.67
N LEU A 44 -9.18 6.53 4.92
CA LEU A 44 -7.76 6.77 4.73
C LEU A 44 -7.43 7.17 3.28
N GLN A 45 -7.92 6.39 2.31
CA GLN A 45 -7.72 6.60 0.88
C GLN A 45 -8.13 8.01 0.45
N LYS A 46 -9.32 8.46 0.87
CA LYS A 46 -9.83 9.81 0.59
C LYS A 46 -8.99 10.91 1.25
N ALA A 47 -8.60 10.71 2.51
CA ALA A 47 -7.80 11.69 3.23
C ALA A 47 -6.39 11.86 2.62
N LEU A 48 -5.88 10.82 1.95
CA LEU A 48 -4.63 10.84 1.20
C LEU A 48 -4.82 11.22 -0.28
N CYS A 49 -6.04 11.48 -0.75
CA CYS A 49 -6.36 11.73 -2.17
C CYS A 49 -5.93 10.60 -3.13
N LEU A 50 -5.64 9.40 -2.62
CA LEU A 50 -5.23 8.26 -3.47
C LEU A 50 -6.41 7.70 -4.27
N ASP A 51 -7.65 8.04 -3.93
CA ASP A 51 -8.82 7.71 -4.75
C ASP A 51 -8.97 8.56 -6.01
N LEU A 52 -8.10 9.56 -6.19
CA LEU A 52 -7.94 10.31 -7.44
C LEU A 52 -6.80 9.74 -8.31
N LEU A 53 -5.89 8.97 -7.72
CA LEU A 53 -4.70 8.44 -8.40
C LEU A 53 -5.02 7.24 -9.27
N ASP A 54 -5.10 7.42 -10.59
CA ASP A 54 -5.25 6.30 -11.53
C ASP A 54 -4.01 5.39 -11.54
N LEU A 55 -4.24 4.08 -11.72
CA LEU A 55 -3.18 3.06 -11.72
C LEU A 55 -2.08 3.32 -12.75
N SER A 56 -2.46 3.74 -13.98
CA SER A 56 -1.51 4.04 -15.06
C SER A 56 -0.62 5.23 -14.72
N VAL A 57 -1.18 6.28 -14.11
CA VAL A 57 -0.44 7.46 -13.65
C VAL A 57 0.60 7.05 -12.61
N ALA A 58 0.20 6.26 -11.60
CA ALA A 58 1.13 5.77 -10.58
C ALA A 58 2.31 4.99 -11.20
N GLN A 59 2.04 4.08 -12.15
CA GLN A 59 3.07 3.29 -12.83
C GLN A 59 4.02 4.17 -13.64
N ASN A 60 3.49 5.10 -14.43
CA ASN A 60 4.28 6.05 -15.21
C ASN A 60 5.20 6.87 -14.30
N THR A 61 4.71 7.34 -13.14
CA THR A 61 5.55 8.05 -12.18
C THR A 61 6.63 7.15 -11.58
N PHE A 62 6.35 5.88 -11.27
CA PHE A 62 7.39 4.96 -10.80
C PHE A 62 8.49 4.75 -11.84
N GLU A 63 8.14 4.67 -13.13
CA GLU A 63 9.10 4.55 -14.22
C GLU A 63 9.95 5.82 -14.39
N GLN A 64 9.33 7.01 -14.32
CA GLN A 64 10.02 8.30 -14.37
C GLN A 64 11.06 8.45 -13.25
N HIS A 65 10.71 7.98 -12.04
CA HIS A 65 11.61 7.95 -10.88
C HIS A 65 12.55 6.75 -10.87
N LYS A 66 12.59 5.94 -11.95
CA LYS A 66 13.46 4.78 -12.13
C LYS A 66 13.33 3.73 -11.02
N LEU A 67 12.13 3.56 -10.48
CA LEU A 67 11.81 2.61 -9.42
C LEU A 67 11.63 1.20 -9.98
N THR A 68 12.65 0.67 -10.66
CA THR A 68 12.59 -0.62 -11.36
C THR A 68 12.98 -1.79 -10.47
N ASN A 69 13.93 -1.61 -9.56
CA ASN A 69 14.36 -2.66 -8.63
C ASN A 69 13.50 -2.65 -7.36
N ASN A 70 12.56 -3.59 -7.27
CA ASN A 70 11.64 -3.71 -6.13
C ASN A 70 12.33 -4.01 -4.78
N ASN A 71 13.58 -4.48 -4.78
CA ASN A 71 14.36 -4.71 -3.55
C ASN A 71 15.14 -3.47 -3.08
N GLN A 72 15.25 -2.41 -3.91
CA GLN A 72 15.93 -1.19 -3.53
C GLN A 72 15.24 -0.52 -2.34
N LEU A 73 16.05 0.02 -1.42
CA LEU A 73 15.57 0.85 -0.31
C LEU A 73 15.54 2.31 -0.75
N LEU A 74 14.38 2.94 -0.59
CA LEU A 74 14.14 4.36 -0.78
C LEU A 74 14.31 5.09 0.54
N THR A 75 15.07 6.18 0.53
CA THR A 75 15.16 7.10 1.65
C THR A 75 13.95 8.02 1.71
N VAL A 76 13.71 8.69 2.84
CA VAL A 76 12.62 9.68 2.97
C VAL A 76 12.63 10.72 1.84
N PRO A 77 13.76 11.34 1.45
CA PRO A 77 13.81 12.23 0.28
C PRO A 77 13.36 11.57 -1.03
N ASP A 78 13.73 10.32 -1.30
CA ASP A 78 13.32 9.61 -2.51
C ASP A 78 11.80 9.41 -2.56
N VAL A 79 11.21 9.02 -1.43
CA VAL A 79 9.76 8.86 -1.28
C VAL A 79 9.05 10.20 -1.46
N ILE A 80 9.56 11.27 -0.82
CA ILE A 80 9.02 12.63 -0.97
C ILE A 80 9.02 13.05 -2.44
N ASN A 81 10.16 12.89 -3.14
CA ASN A 81 10.26 13.30 -4.54
C ASN A 81 9.24 12.58 -5.44
N CYS A 82 9.07 11.27 -5.25
CA CYS A 82 8.10 10.50 -6.01
C CYS A 82 6.66 10.90 -5.66
N LEU A 83 6.33 11.09 -4.38
CA LEU A 83 5.01 11.55 -3.95
C LEU A 83 4.71 12.97 -4.45
N THR A 84 5.68 13.88 -4.45
CA THR A 84 5.52 15.24 -4.98
C THR A 84 5.14 15.18 -6.45
N SER A 85 5.82 14.38 -7.28
CA SER A 85 5.43 14.22 -8.69
C SER A 85 4.02 13.66 -8.87
N ILE A 86 3.59 12.72 -8.01
CA ILE A 86 2.21 12.21 -8.03
C ILE A 86 1.22 13.33 -7.71
N TYR A 87 1.42 14.03 -6.60
CA TYR A 87 0.45 15.02 -6.13
C TYR A 87 0.46 16.31 -6.95
N ASP A 88 1.59 16.72 -7.53
CA ASP A 88 1.64 17.81 -8.51
C ASP A 88 0.77 17.48 -9.73
N GLY A 89 0.83 16.24 -10.23
CA GLY A 89 -0.05 15.79 -11.32
C GLY A 89 -1.53 15.80 -10.92
N LEU A 90 -1.85 15.32 -9.72
CA LEU A 90 -3.22 15.33 -9.22
C LEU A 90 -3.76 16.73 -8.96
N GLU A 91 -2.94 17.67 -8.49
CA GLU A 91 -3.34 19.06 -8.26
C GLU A 91 -3.70 19.78 -9.56
N GLN A 92 -2.98 19.50 -10.66
CA GLN A 92 -3.31 20.06 -11.97
C GLN A 92 -4.71 19.67 -12.45
N GLU A 93 -5.14 18.43 -12.17
CA GLU A 93 -6.46 17.91 -12.54
C GLU A 93 -7.55 18.23 -11.51
N HIS A 94 -7.18 18.39 -10.23
CA HIS A 94 -8.09 18.50 -9.08
C HIS A 94 -7.69 19.61 -8.09
N LYS A 95 -7.51 20.84 -8.60
CA LYS A 95 -6.97 22.01 -7.87
C LYS A 95 -7.59 22.28 -6.50
N ASP A 96 -8.91 22.14 -6.37
CA ASP A 96 -9.61 22.45 -5.11
C ASP A 96 -9.56 21.31 -4.08
N LEU A 97 -9.10 20.12 -4.48
CA LEU A 97 -9.09 18.92 -3.64
C LEU A 97 -7.71 18.56 -3.09
N VAL A 98 -6.64 18.94 -3.80
CA VAL A 98 -5.28 18.48 -3.52
C VAL A 98 -4.42 19.61 -2.99
N ASN A 99 -4.01 19.51 -1.73
CA ASN A 99 -2.96 20.37 -1.15
C ASN A 99 -1.65 19.59 -1.18
N VAL A 100 -0.80 19.85 -2.18
CA VAL A 100 0.40 19.05 -2.44
C VAL A 100 1.28 18.87 -1.19
N PRO A 101 1.72 19.93 -0.47
CA PRO A 101 2.57 19.77 0.71
C PRO A 101 1.95 18.88 1.79
N LEU A 102 0.65 19.06 2.05
CA LEU A 102 -0.06 18.28 3.05
C LEU A 102 -0.23 16.81 2.62
N CYS A 103 -0.61 16.57 1.37
CA CYS A 103 -0.82 15.23 0.83
C CYS A 103 0.49 14.43 0.83
N VAL A 104 1.61 15.05 0.46
CA VAL A 104 2.95 14.46 0.54
C VAL A 104 3.29 14.09 1.99
N ASP A 105 3.13 15.03 2.93
CA ASP A 105 3.42 14.80 4.35
C ASP A 105 2.56 13.66 4.93
N MET A 106 1.26 13.65 4.68
CA MET A 106 0.34 12.63 5.19
C MET A 106 0.60 11.25 4.56
N CYS A 107 0.84 11.20 3.25
CA CYS A 107 1.09 9.94 2.55
C CYS A 107 2.45 9.35 2.92
N LEU A 108 3.49 10.18 3.04
CA LEU A 108 4.78 9.76 3.59
C LEU A 108 4.62 9.20 5.00
N ASN A 109 3.90 9.92 5.88
CA ASN A 109 3.68 9.49 7.25
C ASN A 109 2.98 8.11 7.29
N TRP A 110 1.95 7.93 6.48
CA TRP A 110 1.25 6.66 6.34
C TRP A 110 2.18 5.55 5.85
N LEU A 111 2.95 5.76 4.77
CA LEU A 111 3.89 4.75 4.24
C LEU A 111 4.94 4.34 5.28
N LEU A 112 5.51 5.31 6.03
CA LEU A 112 6.48 5.01 7.09
C LEU A 112 5.84 4.27 8.26
N ASN A 113 4.60 4.58 8.62
CA ASN A 113 3.87 3.87 9.66
C ASN A 113 3.59 2.40 9.27
N VAL A 114 3.24 2.17 7.99
CA VAL A 114 2.97 0.81 7.49
C VAL A 114 4.26 0.00 7.29
N TYR A 115 5.30 0.60 6.71
CA TYR A 115 6.44 -0.14 6.15
C TYR A 115 7.81 0.15 6.79
N ASP A 116 7.93 1.17 7.65
CA ASP A 116 9.16 1.50 8.39
C ASP A 116 8.88 1.58 9.90
N THR A 117 8.32 0.52 10.49
CA THR A 117 8.03 0.46 11.92
C THR A 117 9.28 0.56 12.79
N GLY A 118 10.45 0.19 12.23
CA GLY A 118 11.76 0.34 12.86
C GLY A 118 12.31 1.77 12.82
N ARG A 119 11.61 2.71 12.17
CA ARG A 119 12.00 4.13 12.02
C ARG A 119 13.41 4.30 11.48
N SER A 120 13.78 3.47 10.51
CA SER A 120 15.07 3.53 9.82
C SER A 120 15.17 4.69 8.83
N GLY A 121 14.04 5.29 8.47
CA GLY A 121 13.93 6.31 7.43
C GLY A 121 14.01 5.73 6.01
N LYS A 122 13.80 4.43 5.86
CA LYS A 122 13.86 3.73 4.57
C LYS A 122 12.71 2.74 4.40
N ILE A 123 12.17 2.65 3.19
CA ILE A 123 11.19 1.62 2.79
C ILE A 123 11.62 0.97 1.47
N ARG A 124 11.21 -0.26 1.19
CA ARG A 124 11.49 -0.87 -0.12
C ARG A 124 10.63 -0.24 -1.21
N VAL A 125 11.16 -0.21 -2.43
CA VAL A 125 10.38 0.14 -3.63
C VAL A 125 9.11 -0.71 -3.73
N LEU A 126 9.21 -2.02 -3.50
CA LEU A 126 8.04 -2.91 -3.49
C LEU A 126 6.97 -2.43 -2.51
N SER A 127 7.36 -2.11 -1.28
CA SER A 127 6.45 -1.66 -0.22
C SER A 127 5.70 -0.38 -0.63
N MET A 128 6.42 0.61 -1.17
CA MET A 128 5.82 1.84 -1.66
C MET A 128 4.81 1.58 -2.78
N LYS A 129 5.20 0.78 -3.79
CA LYS A 129 4.32 0.46 -4.93
C LYS A 129 3.07 -0.29 -4.50
N ILE A 130 3.21 -1.34 -3.69
CA ILE A 130 2.06 -2.13 -3.21
C ILE A 130 1.12 -1.25 -2.38
N GLY A 131 1.66 -0.41 -1.50
CA GLY A 131 0.87 0.54 -0.71
C GLY A 131 0.05 1.48 -1.59
N LEU A 132 0.71 2.20 -2.52
CA LEU A 132 0.05 3.17 -3.39
C LEU A 132 -0.96 2.50 -4.33
N LEU A 133 -0.57 1.45 -5.06
CA LEU A 133 -1.44 0.77 -6.03
C LEU A 133 -2.68 0.14 -5.37
N SER A 134 -2.55 -0.37 -4.14
CA SER A 134 -3.69 -0.91 -3.39
C SER A 134 -4.77 0.15 -3.16
N LEU A 135 -4.34 1.39 -2.86
CA LEU A 135 -5.21 2.52 -2.56
C LEU A 135 -5.48 3.43 -3.77
N SER A 136 -4.87 3.21 -4.93
CA SER A 136 -5.17 3.93 -6.17
C SER A 136 -6.61 3.74 -6.66
N LYS A 137 -7.08 4.61 -7.56
CA LYS A 137 -8.30 4.44 -8.34
C LYS A 137 -8.09 3.43 -9.48
N GLY A 138 -9.04 2.52 -9.64
CA GLY A 138 -9.00 1.52 -10.71
C GLY A 138 -9.90 0.31 -10.41
N HIS A 139 -10.19 -0.48 -11.44
CA HIS A 139 -10.96 -1.70 -11.29
C HIS A 139 -10.18 -2.75 -10.50
N LEU A 140 -10.88 -3.59 -9.75
CA LEU A 140 -10.26 -4.57 -8.87
C LEU A 140 -9.37 -5.57 -9.64
N GLU A 141 -9.81 -5.99 -10.82
CA GLU A 141 -9.06 -6.90 -11.69
C GLU A 141 -7.73 -6.28 -12.14
N GLU A 142 -7.75 -5.01 -12.58
CA GLU A 142 -6.54 -4.28 -12.98
C GLU A 142 -5.58 -4.12 -11.82
N LYS A 143 -6.08 -3.77 -10.63
CA LYS A 143 -5.26 -3.69 -9.41
C LYS A 143 -4.53 -5.02 -9.16
N TYR A 144 -5.23 -6.14 -9.25
CA TYR A 144 -4.60 -7.44 -9.06
C TYR A 144 -3.52 -7.72 -10.11
N LYS A 145 -3.76 -7.39 -11.38
CA LYS A 145 -2.73 -7.51 -12.43
C LYS A 145 -1.49 -6.68 -12.12
N TYR A 146 -1.66 -5.40 -11.76
CA TYR A 146 -0.54 -4.51 -11.43
C TYR A 146 0.22 -4.91 -10.16
N LEU A 147 -0.48 -5.35 -9.12
CA LEU A 147 0.15 -5.80 -7.87
C LEU A 147 0.92 -7.11 -8.11
N PHE A 148 0.35 -8.04 -8.87
CA PHE A 148 0.98 -9.30 -9.23
C PHE A 148 2.23 -9.08 -10.10
N SER A 149 2.17 -8.15 -11.07
CA SER A 149 3.33 -7.83 -11.91
C SER A 149 4.51 -7.23 -11.14
N GLN A 150 4.30 -6.72 -9.91
CA GLN A 150 5.40 -6.26 -9.07
C GLN A 150 6.23 -7.41 -8.48
N VAL A 151 5.70 -8.62 -8.41
CA VAL A 151 6.42 -9.79 -7.86
C VAL A 151 6.68 -10.89 -8.87
N ALA A 152 5.98 -10.88 -10.01
CA ALA A 152 6.12 -11.88 -11.06
C ALA A 152 7.50 -11.81 -11.74
N SER A 153 7.97 -12.98 -12.19
CA SER A 153 9.15 -13.15 -13.05
C SER A 153 8.81 -12.88 -14.51
N ALA A 154 9.85 -12.83 -15.35
CA ALA A 154 9.69 -12.86 -16.81
C ALA A 154 8.77 -14.03 -17.25
N GLY A 155 7.83 -13.75 -18.15
CA GLY A 155 6.80 -14.69 -18.59
C GLY A 155 5.57 -14.78 -17.68
N ASP A 156 5.31 -13.74 -16.87
CA ASP A 156 4.16 -13.60 -15.97
C ASP A 156 3.97 -14.78 -14.99
N THR A 157 5.10 -15.35 -14.55
CA THR A 157 5.10 -16.45 -13.60
C THR A 157 5.35 -15.99 -12.17
N CYS A 158 4.67 -16.61 -11.20
CA CYS A 158 4.84 -16.31 -9.79
C CYS A 158 4.90 -17.61 -8.97
N ASP A 159 5.99 -17.77 -8.21
CA ASP A 159 6.20 -18.87 -7.26
C ASP A 159 5.69 -18.54 -5.85
N GLN A 160 5.80 -19.51 -4.93
CA GLN A 160 5.33 -19.34 -3.55
C GLN A 160 6.02 -18.19 -2.82
N ARG A 161 7.31 -17.97 -3.09
CA ARG A 161 8.09 -16.91 -2.46
C ARG A 161 7.62 -15.55 -2.95
N GLN A 162 7.42 -15.39 -4.26
CA GLN A 162 6.95 -14.17 -4.89
C GLN A 162 5.55 -13.80 -4.43
N LEU A 163 4.62 -14.76 -4.38
CA LEU A 163 3.29 -14.52 -3.81
C LEU A 163 3.42 -14.15 -2.32
N GLY A 164 4.30 -14.84 -1.59
CA GLY A 164 4.58 -14.51 -0.20
C GLY A 164 5.05 -13.07 0.01
N LEU A 165 5.90 -12.54 -0.88
CA LEU A 165 6.31 -11.14 -0.86
C LEU A 165 5.12 -10.19 -1.04
N LEU A 166 4.27 -10.44 -2.03
CA LEU A 166 3.07 -9.61 -2.27
C LEU A 166 2.13 -9.62 -1.07
N LEU A 167 1.79 -10.80 -0.55
CA LEU A 167 0.89 -10.93 0.59
C LEU A 167 1.50 -10.31 1.86
N HIS A 168 2.80 -10.44 2.06
CA HIS A 168 3.51 -9.82 3.16
C HIS A 168 3.44 -8.29 3.11
N GLU A 169 3.54 -7.67 1.93
CA GLU A 169 3.37 -6.22 1.80
C GLU A 169 1.91 -5.77 1.99
N ALA A 170 0.97 -6.54 1.43
CA ALA A 170 -0.45 -6.21 1.51
C ALA A 170 -1.01 -6.31 2.94
N ILE A 171 -0.59 -7.32 3.72
CA ILE A 171 -1.08 -7.54 5.10
C ILE A 171 -0.64 -6.43 6.07
N GLN A 172 0.41 -5.67 5.74
CA GLN A 172 0.84 -4.55 6.60
C GLN A 172 -0.23 -3.44 6.67
N ILE A 173 -1.01 -3.24 5.62
CA ILE A 173 -2.05 -2.20 5.58
C ILE A 173 -3.12 -2.44 6.65
N PRO A 174 -3.83 -3.59 6.69
CA PRO A 174 -4.78 -3.86 7.77
C PRO A 174 -4.11 -4.04 9.13
N ARG A 175 -2.84 -4.47 9.18
CA ARG A 175 -2.07 -4.50 10.43
C ARG A 175 -1.89 -3.12 11.04
N GLN A 176 -1.54 -2.13 10.23
CA GLN A 176 -1.41 -0.75 10.69
C GLN A 176 -2.75 -0.16 11.18
N LEU A 177 -3.88 -0.68 10.69
CA LEU A 177 -5.22 -0.30 11.14
C LEU A 177 -5.71 -1.09 12.37
N GLY A 178 -4.90 -2.01 12.91
CA GLY A 178 -5.28 -2.89 14.01
C GLY A 178 -6.29 -3.99 13.62
N GLU A 179 -6.45 -4.29 12.33
CA GLU A 179 -7.46 -5.23 11.81
C GLU A 179 -6.88 -6.56 11.33
N VAL A 180 -5.56 -6.78 11.45
CA VAL A 180 -4.87 -7.98 10.91
C VAL A 180 -5.44 -9.32 11.38
N ALA A 181 -5.98 -9.38 12.60
CA ALA A 181 -6.59 -10.61 13.13
C ALA A 181 -7.78 -11.08 12.29
N ALA A 182 -8.48 -10.17 11.61
CA ALA A 182 -9.57 -10.50 10.70
C ALA A 182 -9.10 -11.12 9.37
N PHE A 183 -7.80 -11.05 9.06
CA PHE A 183 -7.20 -11.48 7.80
C PHE A 183 -6.21 -12.64 7.96
N GLY A 184 -6.39 -13.46 9.00
CA GLY A 184 -5.54 -14.65 9.25
C GLY A 184 -4.27 -14.36 10.05
N GLY A 185 -4.09 -13.14 10.56
CA GLY A 185 -2.91 -12.75 11.30
C GLY A 185 -1.74 -12.33 10.41
N SER A 186 -0.60 -12.00 11.01
CA SER A 186 0.58 -11.50 10.28
C SER A 186 1.33 -12.58 9.50
N ASN A 187 1.11 -13.86 9.81
CA ASN A 187 1.75 -14.97 9.11
C ASN A 187 0.98 -15.28 7.82
N ILE A 188 1.60 -14.99 6.68
CA ILE A 188 0.99 -15.16 5.35
C ILE A 188 1.14 -16.56 4.76
N GLU A 189 1.99 -17.42 5.36
CA GLU A 189 2.31 -18.73 4.77
C GLU A 189 1.11 -19.66 4.58
N PRO A 190 0.12 -19.73 5.50
CA PRO A 190 -1.07 -20.54 5.27
C PRO A 190 -1.84 -20.11 4.02
N SER A 191 -1.93 -18.80 3.78
CA SER A 191 -2.58 -18.23 2.60
C SER A 191 -1.82 -18.57 1.32
N VAL A 192 -0.49 -18.49 1.32
CA VAL A 192 0.34 -18.91 0.18
C VAL A 192 0.12 -20.39 -0.11
N ARG A 193 0.23 -21.27 0.90
CA ARG A 193 0.04 -22.71 0.71
C ARG A 193 -1.36 -23.03 0.18
N SER A 194 -2.40 -22.42 0.75
CA SER A 194 -3.78 -22.59 0.28
C SER A 194 -3.95 -22.18 -1.17
N CYS A 195 -3.31 -21.07 -1.58
CA CYS A 195 -3.38 -20.56 -2.94
C CYS A 195 -2.76 -21.55 -3.95
N PHE A 196 -1.56 -22.05 -3.66
CA PHE A 196 -0.87 -23.02 -4.52
C PHE A 196 -1.54 -24.39 -4.52
N GLN A 197 -2.06 -24.86 -3.39
CA GLN A 197 -2.85 -26.10 -3.34
C GLN A 197 -4.05 -26.02 -4.30
N HIS A 198 -4.77 -24.89 -4.29
CA HIS A 198 -5.91 -24.67 -5.18
C HIS A 198 -5.48 -24.73 -6.66
N VAL A 199 -4.37 -24.07 -7.03
CA VAL A 199 -3.86 -24.09 -8.41
C VAL A 199 -3.39 -25.48 -8.83
N CYS A 200 -2.64 -26.18 -7.98
CA CYS A 200 -2.13 -27.52 -8.29
C CYS A 200 -3.27 -28.54 -8.48
N SER A 201 -4.32 -28.45 -7.65
CA SER A 201 -5.52 -29.29 -7.81
C SER A 201 -6.26 -29.06 -9.13
N HIS A 202 -6.17 -27.85 -9.70
CA HIS A 202 -6.79 -27.55 -11.00
C HIS A 202 -5.88 -27.86 -12.20
N ARG A 203 -4.56 -27.99 -12.02
CA ARG A 203 -3.58 -28.12 -13.13
C ARG A 203 -2.90 -29.48 -13.28
N ASN A 204 -3.10 -30.47 -12.39
CA ASN A 204 -2.54 -31.83 -12.52
C ASN A 204 -1.03 -31.87 -12.92
N THR A 205 -0.22 -30.91 -12.46
CA THR A 205 1.21 -30.78 -12.83
C THR A 205 2.09 -30.51 -11.60
N GLN A 206 3.32 -31.05 -11.61
CA GLN A 206 4.27 -31.06 -10.47
C GLN A 206 5.01 -29.72 -10.23
N THR A 207 4.86 -28.73 -11.10
CA THR A 207 5.46 -27.40 -10.97
C THR A 207 4.37 -26.33 -11.03
N CYS A 208 3.92 -25.88 -9.85
CA CYS A 208 2.86 -24.88 -9.75
C CYS A 208 3.49 -23.49 -9.76
N ALA A 209 3.47 -22.84 -10.92
CA ALA A 209 3.64 -21.40 -11.06
C ALA A 209 2.31 -20.80 -11.55
N PHE A 210 1.93 -19.64 -11.02
CA PHE A 210 0.85 -18.85 -11.62
C PHE A 210 1.25 -18.48 -13.05
N ASN A 211 0.33 -18.56 -14.01
CA ASN A 211 0.54 -18.01 -15.35
C ASN A 211 -0.72 -17.19 -15.68
N THR A 212 -0.57 -15.90 -15.97
CA THR A 212 -1.69 -14.99 -16.27
C THR A 212 -2.14 -15.05 -17.73
N SER A 213 -1.55 -15.92 -18.55
CA SER A 213 -1.99 -16.16 -19.94
C SER A 213 -3.25 -17.05 -20.00
N HIS A 214 -4.36 -16.61 -19.40
CA HIS A 214 -5.71 -17.14 -19.70
C HIS A 214 -6.75 -16.04 -19.49
#